data_AF-A0A497H3A9-F1
#
_entry.id   AF-A0A497H3A9-F1
#
_cell.length_a   1.000
_cell.length_b   1.000
_cell.length_c   1.000
_cell.angle_alpha   90.00
_cell.angle_beta   90.00
_cell.angle_gamma   90.00
#
_symmetry.space_group_name_H-M   'P 1'
#
loop_
_entity.id
_entity.type
_entity.pdbx_description
1 polymer ?
#
loop_
_entity_poly.entity_id
_entity_poly.type
_entity_poly.pdbx_seq_one_letter_code
_entity_poly.pdbx_strand_id
1 'polypeptide(L)'
;MKGKSVMVAVIVMLFVGTSTLAGVHTPVFQRNEQMQRESTVLSFDAPSIHIEENHMYSVIEANGDMEYLMQEGAPIVPYKTAVLTFPAGTKIEHVEATPSAVHTMHLEKPLQRAPEPLIYGAEYHQVDAVKGIVHRETELYPSDWISYHIGAGIRDGTHVIILSIQFYPVRYLPSANEIYHVTEIDVDITYELPSRPLFTNDAYDMVIIAPSAFSDTLQPLVDRKEQYGIATKLVTLDEIYDGAYFPVQGRDDAEKVKYFIKDAIEEWGIQYVMLVGGRERGAKLQWWCPVRYTNLDAGDGDKQFLSDLYFSDIYKYEDGELVFEDWDGNGNGIFGEWNYKGKDTLDMYPDVYIGRLACRTLQELTIVVQKILVYEATAHEGTWSKKYVGIGGDTFPGDQWYDGEESVSKVMEYLDPLGYECTPLFTSDGSLSSGGDIIDAINEG
;
A
#
# COMPACT_ATOMS: atom_id res chain seq x y z
N MET A 1 -23.88 16.00 19.66
CA MET A 1 -24.17 15.54 18.28
C MET A 1 -22.84 15.44 17.57
N LYS A 2 -22.32 14.22 17.41
CA LYS A 2 -21.03 13.95 16.76
C LYS A 2 -21.26 14.01 15.24
N GLY A 3 -20.65 15.00 14.58
CA GLY A 3 -20.63 15.06 13.12
C GLY A 3 -19.71 13.96 12.59
N LYS A 4 -20.24 13.11 11.72
CA LYS A 4 -19.45 12.13 10.98
C LYS A 4 -18.68 12.88 9.89
N SER A 5 -17.35 12.86 9.93
CA SER A 5 -16.52 13.30 8.81
C SER A 5 -16.70 12.29 7.67
N VAL A 6 -17.26 12.76 6.56
CA VAL A 6 -17.39 11.98 5.33
C VAL A 6 -16.13 12.20 4.52
N MET A 7 -15.34 11.15 4.31
CA MET A 7 -14.27 11.11 3.32
C MET A 7 -14.94 11.18 1.93
N VAL A 8 -14.82 12.32 1.25
CA VAL A 8 -15.33 12.48 -0.12
C VAL A 8 -14.28 11.91 -1.07
N ALA A 9 -14.45 10.65 -1.48
CA ALA A 9 -13.80 10.14 -2.67
C ALA A 9 -14.56 10.69 -3.89
N VAL A 10 -13.96 11.65 -4.61
CA VAL A 10 -14.49 12.08 -5.91
C VAL A 10 -14.01 11.08 -6.95
N ILE A 11 -14.85 10.10 -7.25
CA ILE A 11 -14.66 9.21 -8.39
C ILE A 11 -15.22 9.90 -9.63
N VAL A 12 -14.36 10.28 -10.57
CA VAL A 12 -14.79 10.67 -11.93
C VAL A 12 -14.97 9.39 -12.75
N MET A 13 -16.12 8.71 -12.56
CA MET A 13 -16.53 7.57 -13.39
C MET A 13 -17.50 8.03 -14.47
N LEU A 14 -17.09 7.97 -15.74
CA LEU A 14 -17.97 8.17 -16.89
C LEU A 14 -18.45 6.82 -17.41
N PHE A 15 -19.75 6.54 -17.21
CA PHE A 15 -20.46 5.43 -17.83
C PHE A 15 -20.50 5.62 -19.35
N VAL A 16 -19.78 4.77 -20.10
CA VAL A 16 -20.02 4.62 -21.54
C VAL A 16 -21.24 3.72 -21.70
N GLY A 17 -22.41 4.34 -21.89
CA GLY A 17 -23.67 3.65 -22.12
C GLY A 17 -23.61 2.80 -23.41
N THR A 18 -23.82 1.50 -23.27
CA THR A 18 -24.07 0.60 -24.40
C THR A 18 -25.52 0.79 -24.88
N SER A 19 -25.69 1.21 -26.13
CA SER A 19 -26.98 1.09 -26.81
C SER A 19 -26.78 0.35 -28.12
N THR A 20 -27.40 -0.83 -28.20
CA THR A 20 -27.63 -1.56 -29.44
C THR A 20 -28.92 -1.04 -30.06
N LEU A 21 -28.87 -0.57 -31.32
CA LEU A 21 -29.89 -0.83 -32.36
C LEU A 21 -29.48 -0.22 -33.71
N ALA A 22 -29.27 -1.14 -34.66
CA ALA A 22 -29.39 -1.11 -36.12
C ALA A 22 -29.67 0.22 -36.88
N GLY A 23 -28.88 0.45 -37.94
CA GLY A 23 -29.38 1.00 -39.21
C GLY A 23 -28.60 2.16 -39.85
N VAL A 24 -27.69 1.80 -40.77
CA VAL A 24 -27.29 2.52 -42.01
C VAL A 24 -26.92 4.02 -41.94
N HIS A 25 -25.63 4.29 -41.97
CA HIS A 25 -24.88 4.98 -43.05
C HIS A 25 -23.49 5.23 -42.47
N THR A 26 -22.43 4.92 -43.20
CA THR A 26 -21.05 5.25 -42.82
C THR A 26 -20.72 6.66 -43.31
N PRO A 27 -20.58 7.66 -42.44
CA PRO A 27 -19.60 8.71 -42.66
C PRO A 27 -18.26 8.17 -42.17
N VAL A 28 -17.25 8.24 -43.03
CA VAL A 28 -15.86 8.21 -42.57
C VAL A 28 -15.69 9.46 -41.71
N PHE A 29 -15.91 9.32 -40.40
CA PHE A 29 -15.49 10.30 -39.42
C PHE A 29 -13.99 10.10 -39.22
N GLN A 30 -13.18 11.02 -39.79
CA GLN A 30 -11.91 11.35 -39.17
C GLN A 30 -12.23 11.80 -37.74
N ARG A 31 -12.07 10.90 -36.78
CA ARG A 31 -12.18 11.25 -35.37
C ARG A 31 -10.94 12.07 -35.06
N ASN A 32 -11.13 13.37 -34.80
CA ASN A 32 -10.08 14.18 -34.19
C ASN A 32 -9.78 13.54 -32.83
N GLU A 33 -8.60 12.92 -32.73
CA GLU A 33 -7.98 12.54 -31.45
C GLU A 33 -7.49 13.82 -30.76
N GLN A 34 -8.41 14.66 -30.28
CA GLN A 34 -8.02 15.77 -29.42
C GLN A 34 -7.95 15.25 -27.99
N MET A 35 -6.73 15.19 -27.47
CA MET A 35 -6.44 14.95 -26.07
C MET A 35 -7.21 15.98 -25.23
N GLN A 36 -7.95 15.51 -24.24
CA GLN A 36 -8.86 16.34 -23.44
C GLN A 36 -8.13 16.79 -22.19
N ARG A 37 -7.65 18.04 -22.22
CA ARG A 37 -7.07 18.71 -21.05
C ARG A 37 -8.21 19.12 -20.12
N GLU A 38 -8.11 18.73 -18.86
CA GLU A 38 -9.09 19.00 -17.82
C GLU A 38 -8.42 19.62 -16.59
N SER A 39 -9.23 20.22 -15.73
CA SER A 39 -8.79 20.80 -14.46
C SER A 39 -9.82 20.53 -13.38
N THR A 40 -9.36 20.21 -12.17
CA THR A 40 -10.21 20.11 -10.97
C THR A 40 -9.58 20.88 -9.83
N VAL A 41 -10.42 21.40 -8.93
CA VAL A 41 -9.99 22.06 -7.70
C VAL A 41 -10.35 21.19 -6.52
N LEU A 42 -9.37 20.95 -5.65
CA LEU A 42 -9.58 20.29 -4.36
C LEU A 42 -9.38 21.33 -3.25
N SER A 43 -10.45 21.62 -2.50
CA SER A 43 -10.41 22.54 -1.37
C SER A 43 -10.28 21.79 -0.05
N PHE A 44 -9.36 22.25 0.79
CA PHE A 44 -9.16 21.74 2.14
C PHE A 44 -9.44 22.83 3.18
N ASP A 45 -10.50 22.63 3.97
CA ASP A 45 -10.81 23.47 5.13
C ASP A 45 -9.94 23.05 6.33
N ALA A 46 -9.00 23.92 6.71
CA ALA A 46 -8.14 23.66 7.84
C ALA A 46 -8.92 23.80 9.16
N PRO A 47 -8.77 22.86 10.10
CA PRO A 47 -9.41 22.98 11.40
C PRO A 47 -8.78 24.08 12.25
N SER A 48 -9.55 24.55 13.24
CA SER A 48 -9.01 25.45 14.27
C SER A 48 -7.89 24.76 15.06
N ILE A 49 -6.83 25.50 15.33
CA ILE A 49 -5.70 25.05 16.14
C ILE A 49 -5.70 25.69 17.53
N HIS A 50 -5.21 24.94 18.52
CA HIS A 50 -4.93 25.39 19.88
C HIS A 50 -3.47 25.12 20.22
N ILE A 51 -2.88 25.97 21.04
CA ILE A 51 -1.50 25.79 21.50
C ILE A 51 -1.54 25.42 22.98
N GLU A 52 -1.04 24.24 23.30
CA GLU A 52 -0.76 23.86 24.68
C GLU A 52 0.73 24.07 24.97
N GLU A 53 1.04 24.72 26.09
CA GLU A 53 2.41 25.00 26.48
C GLU A 53 2.73 24.41 27.85
N ASN A 54 3.90 23.78 27.94
CA ASN A 54 4.48 23.41 29.23
C ASN A 54 5.75 24.24 29.49
N HIS A 55 6.51 23.87 30.52
CA HIS A 55 7.70 24.61 30.92
C HIS A 55 8.86 24.53 29.90
N MET A 56 8.83 23.58 28.96
CA MET A 56 9.90 23.31 28.00
C MET A 56 9.54 23.60 26.54
N TYR A 57 8.31 23.27 26.11
CA TYR A 57 7.90 23.35 24.70
C TYR A 57 6.40 23.66 24.55
N SER A 58 6.04 24.05 23.32
CA SER A 58 4.65 24.23 22.86
C SER A 58 4.22 23.03 22.00
N VAL A 59 2.94 22.68 22.02
CA VAL A 59 2.31 21.62 21.23
C VAL A 59 1.15 22.22 20.45
N ILE A 60 1.03 21.89 19.16
CA ILE A 60 -0.12 22.26 18.34
C ILE A 60 -1.16 21.15 18.45
N GLU A 61 -2.34 21.49 18.91
CA GLU A 61 -3.52 20.62 18.85
C GLU A 61 -4.46 21.11 17.76
N ALA A 62 -4.61 20.32 16.70
CA ALA A 62 -5.58 20.58 15.65
C ALA A 62 -6.91 19.87 15.97
N ASN A 63 -8.01 20.60 15.92
CA ASN A 63 -9.34 19.99 16.08
C ASN A 63 -9.65 19.06 14.91
N GLY A 64 -10.39 17.98 15.16
CA GLY A 64 -10.80 17.03 14.12
C GLY A 64 -9.78 15.93 13.88
N ASP A 65 -9.87 15.30 12.72
CA ASP A 65 -9.11 14.10 12.36
C ASP A 65 -7.87 14.49 11.55
N MET A 66 -6.84 14.98 12.24
CA MET A 66 -5.55 15.37 11.66
C MET A 66 -4.46 14.38 12.07
N GLU A 67 -3.52 14.15 11.16
CA GLU A 67 -2.28 13.41 11.44
C GLU A 67 -1.18 14.41 11.80
N TYR A 68 -0.03 13.93 12.27
CA TYR A 68 1.10 14.78 12.68
C TYR A 68 2.40 14.30 12.06
N LEU A 69 3.20 15.23 11.52
CA LEU A 69 4.50 14.89 10.94
C LEU A 69 5.47 14.46 12.04
N MET A 70 5.95 13.23 11.94
CA MET A 70 6.86 12.60 12.90
C MET A 70 8.25 12.37 12.31
N GLN A 71 8.74 13.32 11.50
CA GLN A 71 10.10 13.27 10.99
C GLN A 71 11.08 13.52 12.14
N GLU A 72 11.97 12.57 12.40
CA GLU A 72 12.97 12.61 13.46
C GLU A 72 13.63 13.98 13.63
N GLY A 73 13.54 14.54 14.85
CA GLY A 73 14.13 15.83 15.22
C GLY A 73 13.46 17.07 14.62
N ALA A 74 12.52 16.90 13.68
CA ALA A 74 11.75 17.99 13.09
C ALA A 74 10.60 18.43 14.02
N PRO A 75 10.13 19.69 13.91
CA PRO A 75 8.96 20.15 14.65
C PRO A 75 7.69 19.33 14.32
N ILE A 76 6.88 19.00 15.32
CA ILE A 76 5.63 18.24 15.12
C ILE A 76 4.53 19.20 14.69
N VAL A 77 4.02 19.01 13.47
CA VAL A 77 2.98 19.87 12.87
C VAL A 77 1.87 19.02 12.27
N PRO A 78 0.60 19.48 12.32
CA PRO A 78 -0.52 18.72 11.80
C PRO A 78 -0.54 18.71 10.26
N TYR A 79 -0.99 17.60 9.69
CA TYR A 79 -1.26 17.46 8.26
C TYR A 79 -2.50 16.59 8.00
N LYS A 80 -3.02 16.66 6.76
CA LYS A 80 -4.06 15.75 6.28
C LYS A 80 -3.71 15.26 4.89
N THR A 81 -4.03 14.00 4.58
CA THR A 81 -3.84 13.44 3.24
C THR A 81 -5.18 13.35 2.51
N ALA A 82 -5.21 13.76 1.24
CA ALA A 82 -6.27 13.42 0.30
C ALA A 82 -5.69 12.59 -0.85
N VAL A 83 -6.48 11.64 -1.34
CA VAL A 83 -6.09 10.77 -2.46
C VAL A 83 -7.11 10.91 -3.57
N LEU A 84 -6.63 11.24 -4.76
CA LEU A 84 -7.39 11.28 -6.00
C LEU A 84 -6.93 10.15 -6.92
N THR A 85 -7.86 9.56 -7.66
CA THR A 85 -7.56 8.53 -8.65
C THR A 85 -8.01 8.96 -10.03
N PHE A 86 -7.20 8.67 -11.04
CA PHE A 86 -7.45 8.96 -12.44
C PHE A 86 -7.32 7.68 -13.27
N PRO A 87 -7.98 7.57 -14.43
CA PRO A 87 -7.76 6.45 -15.34
C PRO A 87 -6.27 6.25 -15.64
N ALA A 88 -5.81 5.00 -15.69
CA ALA A 88 -4.43 4.70 -16.11
C ALA A 88 -4.08 5.38 -17.43
N GLY A 89 -2.87 5.94 -17.53
CA GLY A 89 -2.42 6.73 -18.68
C GLY A 89 -2.78 8.22 -18.62
N THR A 90 -3.39 8.69 -17.53
CA THR A 90 -3.60 10.12 -17.29
C THR A 90 -2.28 10.82 -17.03
N LYS A 91 -2.06 11.94 -17.72
CA LYS A 91 -0.90 12.81 -17.50
C LYS A 91 -1.26 13.95 -16.56
N ILE A 92 -0.72 13.97 -15.35
CA ILE A 92 -0.84 15.07 -14.41
C ILE A 92 0.19 16.13 -14.80
N GLU A 93 -0.27 17.32 -15.17
CA GLU A 93 0.60 18.40 -15.66
C GLU A 93 1.00 19.35 -14.53
N HIS A 94 0.04 19.73 -13.69
CA HIS A 94 0.23 20.72 -12.63
C HIS A 94 -0.57 20.35 -11.38
N VAL A 95 0.03 20.57 -10.21
CA VAL A 95 -0.60 20.48 -8.89
C VAL A 95 -0.15 21.71 -8.11
N GLU A 96 -0.98 22.76 -8.09
CA GLU A 96 -0.62 24.07 -7.56
C GLU A 96 -1.51 24.44 -6.37
N ALA A 97 -0.90 24.81 -5.23
CA ALA A 97 -1.64 25.17 -4.03
C ALA A 97 -1.76 26.69 -3.87
N THR A 98 -2.97 27.15 -3.59
CA THR A 98 -3.29 28.53 -3.22
C THR A 98 -3.82 28.56 -1.79
N PRO A 99 -3.01 28.95 -0.80
CA PRO A 99 -3.46 29.07 0.58
C PRO A 99 -4.35 30.31 0.77
N SER A 100 -5.21 30.28 1.78
CA SER A 100 -5.94 31.47 2.23
C SER A 100 -5.01 32.51 2.89
N ALA A 101 -5.59 33.55 3.47
CA ALA A 101 -4.81 34.58 4.17
C ALA A 101 -3.97 33.93 5.29
N VAL A 102 -2.64 34.14 5.22
CA VAL A 102 -1.72 33.58 6.21
C VAL A 102 -1.78 34.40 7.50
N HIS A 103 -2.05 33.71 8.60
CA HIS A 103 -2.09 34.27 9.94
C HIS A 103 -0.83 33.86 10.71
N THR A 104 -0.20 34.81 11.39
CA THR A 104 1.03 34.59 12.17
C THR A 104 0.74 34.64 13.66
N MET A 105 1.35 33.74 14.42
CA MET A 105 1.30 33.71 15.88
C MET A 105 2.70 33.40 16.43
N HIS A 106 3.14 34.15 17.43
CA HIS A 106 4.38 33.88 18.15
C HIS A 106 4.11 32.89 19.30
N LEU A 107 5.02 31.93 19.50
CA LEU A 107 4.96 30.97 20.60
C LEU A 107 5.85 31.43 21.76
N GLU A 108 5.50 31.11 23.00
CA GLU A 108 6.37 31.46 24.14
C GLU A 108 7.54 30.46 24.28
N LYS A 109 7.34 29.23 23.82
CA LYS A 109 8.34 28.15 23.82
C LYS A 109 8.53 27.57 22.42
N PRO A 110 9.67 26.90 22.14
CA PRO A 110 9.86 26.19 20.89
C PRO A 110 8.80 25.10 20.72
N LEU A 111 8.38 24.86 19.48
CA LEU A 111 7.49 23.76 19.15
C LEU A 111 8.15 22.40 19.47
N GLN A 112 7.37 21.47 20.01
CA GLN A 112 7.81 20.10 20.28
C GLN A 112 8.39 19.46 19.02
N ARG A 113 9.47 18.70 19.19
CA ARG A 113 10.11 17.95 18.10
C ARG A 113 9.79 16.47 18.18
N ALA A 114 9.70 15.83 17.02
CA ALA A 114 9.48 14.40 16.93
C ALA A 114 10.68 13.65 17.55
N PRO A 115 10.43 12.62 18.37
CA PRO A 115 11.50 11.83 18.98
C PRO A 115 12.28 11.04 17.92
N GLU A 116 13.50 10.64 18.26
CA GLU A 116 14.28 9.71 17.45
C GLU A 116 13.66 8.30 17.53
N PRO A 117 13.54 7.58 16.41
CA PRO A 117 13.07 6.20 16.42
C PRO A 117 14.07 5.33 17.20
N LEU A 118 13.55 4.43 18.04
CA LEU A 118 14.37 3.54 18.85
C LEU A 118 14.30 2.11 18.31
N ILE A 119 15.46 1.48 18.21
CA ILE A 119 15.54 0.05 17.87
C ILE A 119 14.98 -0.74 19.06
N TYR A 120 14.06 -1.66 18.78
CA TYR A 120 13.50 -2.56 19.78
C TYR A 120 14.61 -3.33 20.52
N GLY A 121 14.64 -3.22 21.85
CA GLY A 121 15.66 -3.84 22.71
C GLY A 121 16.90 -2.98 22.99
N ALA A 122 17.02 -1.78 22.43
CA ALA A 122 18.03 -0.80 22.85
C ALA A 122 17.66 -0.18 24.21
N GLU A 123 18.66 0.18 25.03
CA GLU A 123 18.41 0.89 26.29
C GLU A 123 17.76 2.26 25.98
N TYR A 124 16.56 2.49 26.53
CA TYR A 124 15.89 3.78 26.44
C TYR A 124 16.65 4.81 27.28
N HIS A 125 17.34 5.74 26.61
CA HIS A 125 17.78 6.97 27.26
C HIS A 125 16.76 8.06 26.95
N GLN A 126 16.24 8.75 27.98
CA GLN A 126 15.37 9.90 27.75
C GLN A 126 16.10 10.91 26.86
N VAL A 127 15.63 11.05 25.62
CA VAL A 127 16.10 12.07 24.70
C VAL A 127 15.44 13.38 25.10
N ASP A 128 16.23 14.43 25.31
CA ASP A 128 15.72 15.78 25.53
C ASP A 128 14.82 16.16 24.34
N ALA A 129 13.52 16.33 24.58
CA ALA A 129 12.52 16.70 23.55
C ALA A 129 12.82 18.01 22.80
N VAL A 130 13.86 18.73 23.21
CA VAL A 130 14.32 20.02 22.66
C VAL A 130 15.57 19.87 21.78
N LYS A 131 16.34 18.77 21.88
CA LYS A 131 17.60 18.57 21.14
C LYS A 131 17.46 17.47 20.09
N GLY A 132 16.68 17.76 19.05
CA GLY A 132 16.77 17.04 17.78
C GLY A 132 17.95 17.54 16.94
N ILE A 133 18.51 16.69 16.10
CA ILE A 133 19.54 17.05 15.11
C ILE A 133 19.02 18.17 14.19
N VAL A 134 19.91 19.11 13.89
CA VAL A 134 19.75 20.39 13.17
C VAL A 134 18.78 20.31 11.97
N HIS A 135 17.48 20.61 12.20
CA HIS A 135 16.65 21.18 11.13
C HIS A 135 17.18 22.59 10.84
N ARG A 136 17.11 23.07 9.60
CA ARG A 136 17.46 24.46 9.27
C ARG A 136 16.57 25.40 10.07
N GLU A 137 17.11 25.94 11.17
CA GLU A 137 16.38 26.81 12.11
C GLU A 137 15.80 28.06 11.45
N THR A 138 16.33 28.44 10.27
CA THR A 138 15.98 29.67 9.56
C THR A 138 14.95 29.49 8.44
N GLU A 139 14.43 28.29 8.25
CA GLU A 139 13.45 27.99 7.19
C GLU A 139 12.12 27.55 7.79
N LEU A 140 11.03 27.84 7.08
CA LEU A 140 9.71 27.35 7.45
C LEU A 140 9.64 25.83 7.25
N TYR A 141 9.07 25.14 8.23
CA TYR A 141 8.78 23.72 8.18
C TYR A 141 7.27 23.46 8.36
N PRO A 142 6.60 22.75 7.43
CA PRO A 142 7.12 22.29 6.14
C PRO A 142 7.44 23.47 5.20
N SER A 143 8.20 23.22 4.14
CA SER A 143 8.63 24.24 3.18
C SER A 143 7.49 24.79 2.32
N ASP A 144 6.42 24.02 2.16
CA ASP A 144 5.30 24.31 1.28
C ASP A 144 3.99 24.05 2.01
N TRP A 145 2.87 24.52 1.43
CA TRP A 145 1.53 24.30 1.99
C TRP A 145 0.97 22.92 1.64
N ILE A 146 1.53 22.29 0.61
CA ILE A 146 1.26 20.90 0.26
C ILE A 146 2.56 20.18 -0.09
N SER A 147 2.54 18.86 0.00
CA SER A 147 3.40 17.98 -0.81
C SER A 147 2.51 17.00 -1.57
N TYR A 148 3.02 16.40 -2.63
CA TYR A 148 2.27 15.37 -3.34
C TYR A 148 3.19 14.30 -3.91
N HIS A 149 2.60 13.13 -4.15
CA HIS A 149 3.22 12.00 -4.82
C HIS A 149 2.23 11.41 -5.83
N ILE A 150 2.75 10.97 -6.97
CA ILE A 150 1.96 10.32 -8.02
C ILE A 150 2.52 8.91 -8.19
N GLY A 151 1.65 7.91 -8.08
CA GLY A 151 1.98 6.51 -8.32
C GLY A 151 0.98 5.81 -9.24
N ALA A 152 1.19 4.54 -9.51
CA ALA A 152 0.36 3.73 -10.41
C ALA A 152 -0.02 2.40 -9.75
N GLY A 153 -1.30 2.04 -9.76
CA GLY A 153 -1.71 0.79 -9.14
C GLY A 153 -3.17 0.45 -9.37
N ILE A 154 -3.68 -0.54 -8.64
CA ILE A 154 -5.09 -0.90 -8.67
C ILE A 154 -5.89 -0.21 -7.56
N ARG A 155 -7.04 0.35 -7.93
CA ARG A 155 -8.11 0.74 -7.01
C ARG A 155 -9.41 0.11 -7.47
N ASP A 156 -10.09 -0.59 -6.55
CA ASP A 156 -11.39 -1.23 -6.81
C ASP A 156 -11.39 -2.10 -8.10
N GLY A 157 -10.31 -2.87 -8.30
CA GLY A 157 -10.12 -3.73 -9.47
C GLY A 157 -9.70 -3.03 -10.77
N THR A 158 -9.52 -1.70 -10.77
CA THR A 158 -9.13 -0.95 -11.98
C THR A 158 -7.75 -0.34 -11.82
N HIS A 159 -6.91 -0.42 -12.86
CA HIS A 159 -5.64 0.28 -12.92
C HIS A 159 -5.85 1.81 -13.02
N VAL A 160 -5.18 2.55 -12.15
CA VAL A 160 -5.35 3.99 -11.98
C VAL A 160 -4.00 4.69 -11.76
N ILE A 161 -3.97 5.97 -12.08
CA ILE A 161 -2.96 6.89 -11.54
C ILE A 161 -3.47 7.41 -10.19
N ILE A 162 -2.62 7.36 -9.17
CA ILE A 162 -2.95 7.73 -7.79
C ILE A 162 -2.20 9.02 -7.46
N LEU A 163 -2.91 10.10 -7.18
CA LEU A 163 -2.34 11.36 -6.70
C LEU A 163 -2.65 11.52 -5.21
N SER A 164 -1.61 11.39 -4.38
CA SER A 164 -1.68 11.62 -2.93
C SER A 164 -1.19 13.02 -2.61
N ILE A 165 -2.01 13.84 -1.97
CA ILE A 165 -1.70 15.23 -1.60
C ILE A 165 -1.75 15.35 -0.08
N GLN A 166 -0.64 15.76 0.53
CA GLN A 166 -0.58 16.10 1.95
C GLN A 166 -0.73 17.62 2.11
N PHE A 167 -1.69 18.05 2.92
CA PHE A 167 -1.97 19.44 3.25
C PHE A 167 -1.32 19.80 4.58
N TYR A 168 -0.63 20.94 4.62
CA TYR A 168 0.07 21.44 5.80
C TYR A 168 -0.55 22.78 6.26
N PRO A 169 -1.67 22.77 7.01
CA PRO A 169 -2.33 23.99 7.41
C PRO A 169 -1.53 24.87 8.38
N VAL A 170 -0.48 24.31 8.99
CA VAL A 170 0.42 25.03 9.88
C VAL A 170 1.87 24.79 9.47
N ARG A 171 2.63 25.88 9.43
CA ARG A 171 4.07 25.91 9.18
C ARG A 171 4.76 26.66 10.31
N TYR A 172 5.95 26.22 10.69
CA TYR A 172 6.68 26.76 11.83
C TYR A 172 8.06 27.28 11.41
N LEU A 173 8.43 28.47 11.89
CA LEU A 173 9.75 29.08 11.70
C LEU A 173 10.50 29.06 13.04
N PRO A 174 11.46 28.13 13.24
CA PRO A 174 12.16 27.98 14.52
C PRO A 174 12.91 29.23 14.98
N SER A 175 13.59 29.94 14.07
CA SER A 175 14.43 31.11 14.41
C SER A 175 13.65 32.30 14.98
N ALA A 176 12.36 32.40 14.64
CA ALA A 176 11.46 33.44 15.13
C ALA A 176 10.50 32.92 16.22
N ASN A 177 10.45 31.60 16.41
CA ASN A 177 9.44 30.92 17.22
C ASN A 177 8.01 31.32 16.82
N GLU A 178 7.74 31.30 15.51
CA GLU A 178 6.47 31.74 14.92
C GLU A 178 5.81 30.60 14.14
N ILE A 179 4.50 30.47 14.29
CA ILE A 179 3.66 29.65 13.42
C ILE A 179 2.94 30.52 12.39
N TYR A 180 2.78 29.96 11.21
CA TYR A 180 2.09 30.51 10.05
C TYR A 180 0.99 29.51 9.71
N HIS A 181 -0.27 29.93 9.81
CA HIS A 181 -1.40 29.05 9.61
C HIS A 181 -2.44 29.66 8.69
N VAL A 182 -3.19 28.80 8.02
CA VAL A 182 -4.26 29.15 7.09
C VAL A 182 -5.54 28.42 7.47
N THR A 183 -6.66 28.95 7.00
CA THR A 183 -8.00 28.36 7.22
C THR A 183 -8.46 27.50 6.06
N GLU A 184 -7.85 27.67 4.89
CA GLU A 184 -8.25 26.99 3.66
C GLU A 184 -7.03 26.88 2.74
N ILE A 185 -6.94 25.77 1.99
CA ILE A 185 -5.96 25.55 0.93
C ILE A 185 -6.70 24.99 -0.27
N ASP A 186 -6.71 25.73 -1.38
CA ASP A 186 -7.20 25.26 -2.66
C ASP A 186 -6.05 24.66 -3.47
N VAL A 187 -6.27 23.52 -4.12
CA VAL A 187 -5.28 22.88 -5.00
C VAL A 187 -5.87 22.74 -6.39
N ASP A 188 -5.30 23.49 -7.34
CA ASP A 188 -5.60 23.40 -8.76
C ASP A 188 -4.80 22.25 -9.37
N ILE A 189 -5.52 21.28 -9.94
CA ILE A 189 -4.93 20.09 -10.57
C ILE A 189 -5.30 20.11 -12.04
N THR A 190 -4.29 20.23 -12.91
CA THR A 190 -4.47 20.18 -14.37
C THR A 190 -3.91 18.88 -14.90
N TYR A 191 -4.68 18.20 -15.74
CA TYR A 191 -4.33 16.88 -16.25
C TYR A 191 -4.88 16.64 -17.65
N GLU A 192 -4.35 15.62 -18.31
CA GLU A 192 -4.76 15.18 -19.64
C GLU A 192 -5.19 13.72 -19.56
N LEU A 193 -6.44 13.44 -19.95
CA LEU A 193 -6.98 12.08 -19.97
C LEU A 193 -6.45 11.29 -21.17
N PRO A 194 -6.23 9.97 -21.02
CA PRO A 194 -5.80 9.14 -22.13
C PRO A 194 -6.88 9.09 -23.22
N SER A 195 -6.48 9.12 -24.49
CA SER A 195 -7.41 9.11 -25.63
C SER A 195 -8.20 7.80 -25.79
N ARG A 196 -7.69 6.72 -25.18
CA ARG A 196 -8.31 5.39 -25.09
C ARG A 196 -7.91 4.74 -23.77
N PRO A 197 -8.75 3.85 -23.19
CA PRO A 197 -8.34 3.08 -22.02
C PRO A 197 -7.10 2.23 -22.35
N LEU A 198 -6.13 2.19 -21.42
CA LEU A 198 -4.89 1.43 -21.60
C LEU A 198 -5.10 -0.08 -21.41
N PHE A 199 -5.94 -0.46 -20.44
CA PHE A 199 -6.21 -1.84 -20.08
C PHE A 199 -7.65 -2.20 -20.45
N THR A 200 -7.83 -3.02 -21.49
CA THR A 200 -9.16 -3.41 -21.99
C THR A 200 -9.35 -4.90 -22.21
N ASN A 201 -8.29 -5.69 -22.09
CA ASN A 201 -8.36 -7.14 -22.27
C ASN A 201 -8.95 -7.80 -21.01
N ASP A 202 -9.60 -8.94 -21.20
CA ASP A 202 -10.35 -9.68 -20.16
C ASP A 202 -10.36 -11.21 -20.42
N ALA A 203 -9.31 -11.72 -21.07
CA ALA A 203 -9.20 -13.13 -21.43
C ALA A 203 -9.05 -14.06 -20.22
N TYR A 204 -8.35 -13.60 -19.18
CA TYR A 204 -8.17 -14.31 -17.91
C TYR A 204 -8.23 -13.33 -16.74
N ASP A 205 -8.86 -13.73 -15.63
CA ASP A 205 -8.86 -12.98 -14.38
C ASP A 205 -7.60 -13.30 -13.56
N MET A 206 -7.15 -14.55 -13.61
CA MET A 206 -6.10 -15.09 -12.74
C MET A 206 -5.04 -15.87 -13.51
N VAL A 207 -3.78 -15.72 -13.10
CA VAL A 207 -2.70 -16.64 -13.48
C VAL A 207 -2.12 -17.34 -12.25
N ILE A 208 -1.92 -18.66 -12.36
CA ILE A 208 -1.14 -19.44 -11.40
C ILE A 208 0.22 -19.72 -12.03
N ILE A 209 1.31 -19.29 -11.38
CA ILE A 209 2.68 -19.47 -11.86
C ILE A 209 3.39 -20.49 -10.98
N ALA A 210 3.84 -21.60 -11.55
CA ALA A 210 4.39 -22.73 -10.79
C ALA A 210 5.52 -23.48 -11.51
N PRO A 211 6.36 -24.26 -10.79
CA PRO A 211 7.20 -25.28 -11.42
C PRO A 211 6.34 -26.29 -12.19
N SER A 212 6.87 -26.79 -13.32
CA SER A 212 6.20 -27.81 -14.13
C SER A 212 5.83 -29.07 -13.31
N ALA A 213 6.67 -29.44 -12.34
CA ALA A 213 6.43 -30.57 -11.43
C ALA A 213 5.16 -30.43 -10.55
N PHE A 214 4.63 -29.22 -10.35
CA PHE A 214 3.47 -28.96 -9.50
C PHE A 214 2.15 -28.87 -10.28
N SER A 215 2.21 -28.84 -11.62
CA SER A 215 1.05 -28.54 -12.48
C SER A 215 -0.14 -29.47 -12.25
N ASP A 216 0.10 -30.79 -12.25
CA ASP A 216 -0.96 -31.79 -12.05
C ASP A 216 -1.68 -31.64 -10.71
N THR A 217 -0.95 -31.23 -9.66
CA THR A 217 -1.52 -31.03 -8.31
C THR A 217 -2.32 -29.74 -8.21
N LEU A 218 -2.04 -28.76 -9.08
CA LEU A 218 -2.73 -27.49 -9.15
C LEU A 218 -3.98 -27.52 -10.02
N GLN A 219 -4.12 -28.49 -10.93
CA GLN A 219 -5.27 -28.57 -11.83
C GLN A 219 -6.63 -28.53 -11.09
N PRO A 220 -6.85 -29.24 -9.96
CA PRO A 220 -8.10 -29.15 -9.22
C PRO A 220 -8.42 -27.73 -8.71
N LEU A 221 -7.40 -26.92 -8.42
CA LEU A 221 -7.56 -25.53 -8.03
C LEU A 221 -7.96 -24.66 -9.22
N VAL A 222 -7.34 -24.86 -10.39
CA VAL A 222 -7.71 -24.19 -11.64
C VAL A 222 -9.19 -24.47 -11.95
N ASP A 223 -9.58 -25.75 -11.96
CA ASP A 223 -10.95 -26.17 -12.25
C ASP A 223 -11.97 -25.56 -11.28
N ARG A 224 -11.60 -25.43 -10.00
CA ARG A 224 -12.45 -24.79 -8.98
C ARG A 224 -12.64 -23.30 -9.24
N LYS A 225 -11.59 -22.58 -9.63
CA LYS A 225 -11.67 -21.15 -9.92
C LYS A 225 -12.52 -20.89 -11.17
N GLU A 226 -12.31 -21.67 -12.22
CA GLU A 226 -13.14 -21.65 -13.43
C GLU A 226 -14.62 -21.94 -13.12
N GLN A 227 -14.90 -22.93 -12.25
CA GLN A 227 -16.26 -23.24 -11.81
C GLN A 227 -16.96 -22.05 -11.12
N TYR A 228 -16.20 -21.19 -10.44
CA TYR A 228 -16.71 -19.99 -9.77
C TYR A 228 -16.62 -18.73 -10.64
N GLY A 229 -16.35 -18.88 -11.94
CA GLY A 229 -16.33 -17.77 -12.88
C GLY A 229 -15.08 -16.89 -12.77
N ILE A 230 -13.97 -17.43 -12.27
CA ILE A 230 -12.66 -16.79 -12.28
C ILE A 230 -11.84 -17.49 -13.37
N ALA A 231 -11.74 -16.86 -14.54
CA ALA A 231 -10.99 -17.38 -15.67
C ALA A 231 -9.50 -17.48 -15.29
N THR A 232 -8.97 -18.70 -15.22
CA THR A 232 -7.70 -19.02 -14.59
C THR A 232 -6.77 -19.76 -15.52
N LYS A 233 -5.59 -19.19 -15.76
CA LYS A 233 -4.53 -19.82 -16.53
C LYS A 233 -3.44 -20.37 -15.60
N LEU A 234 -3.14 -21.66 -15.70
CA LEU A 234 -1.93 -22.23 -15.12
C LEU A 234 -0.78 -22.09 -16.14
N VAL A 235 0.32 -21.49 -15.70
CA VAL A 235 1.54 -21.28 -16.49
C VAL A 235 2.74 -21.79 -15.70
N THR A 236 3.58 -22.58 -16.35
CA THR A 236 4.80 -23.11 -15.75
C THR A 236 5.97 -22.14 -15.91
N LEU A 237 6.94 -22.20 -15.00
CA LEU A 237 8.16 -21.39 -15.11
C LEU A 237 8.95 -21.70 -16.39
N ASP A 238 8.98 -22.97 -16.81
CA ASP A 238 9.63 -23.38 -18.05
C ASP A 238 8.97 -22.69 -19.27
N GLU A 239 7.64 -22.64 -19.33
CA GLU A 239 6.91 -21.91 -20.39
C GLU A 239 7.20 -20.41 -20.39
N ILE A 240 7.37 -19.78 -19.22
CA ILE A 240 7.76 -18.37 -19.11
C ILE A 240 9.17 -18.16 -19.66
N TYR A 241 10.13 -18.98 -19.23
CA TYR A 241 11.53 -18.83 -19.62
C TYR A 241 11.81 -19.21 -21.07
N ASP A 242 10.98 -20.09 -21.65
CA ASP A 242 11.04 -20.49 -23.06
C ASP A 242 10.26 -19.52 -23.98
N GLY A 243 9.53 -18.56 -23.41
CA GLY A 243 8.75 -17.57 -24.18
C GLY A 243 7.56 -18.17 -24.92
N ALA A 244 6.88 -19.13 -24.30
CA ALA A 244 5.76 -19.84 -24.91
C ALA A 244 4.55 -18.94 -25.21
N TYR A 245 4.40 -17.85 -24.44
CA TYR A 245 3.27 -16.92 -24.52
C TYR A 245 3.68 -15.52 -24.98
N PHE A 246 4.80 -15.00 -24.44
CA PHE A 246 5.31 -13.65 -24.70
C PHE A 246 6.82 -13.65 -24.92
N PRO A 247 7.40 -12.63 -25.58
CA PRO A 247 8.84 -12.47 -25.69
C PRO A 247 9.50 -12.36 -24.30
N VAL A 248 10.53 -13.17 -24.06
CA VAL A 248 11.22 -13.18 -22.76
C VAL A 248 12.03 -11.90 -22.56
N GLN A 249 11.79 -11.21 -21.45
CA GLN A 249 12.50 -10.01 -21.00
C GLN A 249 12.96 -10.19 -19.55
N GLY A 250 13.94 -9.41 -19.09
CA GLY A 250 14.44 -9.46 -17.71
C GLY A 250 15.84 -10.07 -17.56
N ARG A 251 16.58 -9.54 -16.59
CA ARG A 251 17.98 -9.82 -16.25
C ARG A 251 18.16 -11.15 -15.54
N ASP A 252 17.18 -11.53 -14.72
CA ASP A 252 17.15 -12.76 -13.94
C ASP A 252 15.76 -13.39 -13.93
N ASP A 253 15.63 -14.57 -13.31
CA ASP A 253 14.40 -15.35 -13.33
C ASP A 253 13.23 -14.65 -12.63
N ALA A 254 13.48 -13.87 -11.58
CA ALA A 254 12.43 -13.10 -10.91
C ALA A 254 11.94 -11.93 -11.79
N GLU A 255 12.85 -11.23 -12.46
CA GLU A 255 12.46 -10.16 -13.38
C GLU A 255 11.75 -10.71 -14.63
N LYS A 256 12.13 -11.88 -15.13
CA LYS A 256 11.40 -12.57 -16.21
C LYS A 256 9.96 -12.88 -15.82
N VAL A 257 9.74 -13.39 -14.61
CA VAL A 257 8.39 -13.61 -14.08
C VAL A 257 7.63 -12.29 -13.96
N LYS A 258 8.29 -11.22 -13.50
CA LYS A 258 7.67 -9.88 -13.40
C LYS A 258 7.26 -9.31 -14.77
N TYR A 259 8.11 -9.41 -15.79
CA TYR A 259 7.76 -9.03 -17.17
C TYR A 259 6.62 -9.89 -17.73
N PHE A 260 6.62 -11.20 -17.46
CA PHE A 260 5.51 -12.05 -17.85
C PHE A 260 4.18 -11.61 -17.21
N ILE A 261 4.19 -11.20 -15.93
CA ILE A 261 3.01 -10.66 -15.25
C ILE A 261 2.56 -9.35 -15.91
N LYS A 262 3.48 -8.45 -16.23
CA LYS A 262 3.19 -7.22 -16.98
C LYS A 262 2.50 -7.53 -18.30
N ASP A 263 3.08 -8.42 -19.11
CA ASP A 263 2.52 -8.80 -20.42
C ASP A 263 1.16 -9.50 -20.26
N ALA A 264 0.97 -10.31 -19.21
CA ALA A 264 -0.32 -10.93 -18.92
C ALA A 264 -1.38 -9.89 -18.49
N ILE A 265 -1.03 -8.84 -17.76
CA ILE A 265 -1.94 -7.73 -17.45
C ILE A 265 -2.37 -7.05 -18.76
N GLU A 266 -1.40 -6.72 -19.61
CA GLU A 266 -1.65 -5.95 -20.84
C GLU A 266 -2.40 -6.76 -21.90
N GLU A 267 -2.00 -8.00 -22.15
CA GLU A 267 -2.50 -8.82 -23.26
C GLU A 267 -3.65 -9.75 -22.85
N TRP A 268 -3.70 -10.18 -21.58
CA TRP A 268 -4.75 -11.08 -21.09
C TRP A 268 -5.74 -10.42 -20.13
N GLY A 269 -5.38 -9.31 -19.48
CA GLY A 269 -6.27 -8.62 -18.55
C GLY A 269 -6.30 -9.18 -17.14
N ILE A 270 -5.27 -9.93 -16.72
CA ILE A 270 -5.27 -10.55 -15.38
C ILE A 270 -5.33 -9.49 -14.27
N GLN A 271 -5.97 -9.86 -13.18
CA GLN A 271 -6.05 -9.09 -11.93
C GLN A 271 -5.45 -9.85 -10.74
N TYR A 272 -5.29 -11.17 -10.85
CA TYR A 272 -4.80 -12.02 -9.77
C TYR A 272 -3.60 -12.86 -10.22
N VAL A 273 -2.57 -12.90 -9.39
CA VAL A 273 -1.39 -13.76 -9.55
C VAL A 273 -1.26 -14.65 -8.32
N MET A 274 -1.16 -15.97 -8.53
CA MET A 274 -0.77 -16.90 -7.48
C MET A 274 0.55 -17.56 -7.84
N LEU A 275 1.60 -17.20 -7.10
CA LEU A 275 2.90 -17.85 -7.18
C LEU A 275 2.84 -19.16 -6.37
N VAL A 276 3.31 -20.26 -6.94
CA VAL A 276 3.34 -21.57 -6.24
C VAL A 276 4.76 -22.08 -6.17
N GLY A 277 5.27 -22.22 -4.96
CA GLY A 277 6.62 -22.69 -4.69
C GLY A 277 7.29 -21.89 -3.58
N GLY A 278 7.79 -22.62 -2.59
CA GLY A 278 8.61 -22.07 -1.51
C GLY A 278 10.07 -22.50 -1.62
N ARG A 279 10.77 -22.43 -0.49
CA ARG A 279 12.18 -22.84 -0.41
C ARG A 279 12.32 -24.36 -0.59
N GLU A 280 13.16 -24.76 -1.53
CA GLU A 280 13.50 -26.16 -1.75
C GLU A 280 14.09 -26.82 -0.49
N ARG A 281 13.86 -28.12 -0.34
CA ARG A 281 14.49 -28.89 0.73
C ARG A 281 15.95 -29.14 0.36
N GLY A 282 16.88 -28.57 1.09
CA GLY A 282 18.30 -28.83 0.89
C GLY A 282 19.20 -27.83 1.60
N ALA A 283 20.51 -28.09 1.52
CA ALA A 283 21.54 -27.20 2.04
C ALA A 283 21.75 -25.96 1.16
N LYS A 284 21.41 -26.04 -0.13
CA LYS A 284 21.45 -24.90 -1.04
C LYS A 284 20.24 -24.01 -0.82
N LEU A 285 20.46 -22.70 -0.88
CA LEU A 285 19.39 -21.71 -0.87
C LEU A 285 18.81 -21.64 -2.28
N GLN A 286 17.76 -22.41 -2.53
CA GLN A 286 17.06 -22.50 -3.81
C GLN A 286 15.55 -22.45 -3.59
N TRP A 287 14.82 -22.01 -4.60
CA TRP A 287 13.40 -21.72 -4.56
C TRP A 287 12.72 -22.39 -5.74
N TRP A 288 11.59 -23.05 -5.47
CA TRP A 288 10.77 -23.66 -6.53
C TRP A 288 10.25 -22.59 -7.50
N CYS A 289 9.78 -21.47 -6.98
CA CYS A 289 9.35 -20.31 -7.76
C CYS A 289 10.19 -19.10 -7.33
N PRO A 290 10.71 -18.28 -8.27
CA PRO A 290 11.61 -17.17 -7.96
C PRO A 290 11.08 -16.26 -6.85
N VAL A 291 12.00 -15.66 -6.12
CA VAL A 291 11.74 -14.66 -5.08
C VAL A 291 12.62 -13.45 -5.33
N ARG A 292 12.21 -12.27 -4.85
CA ARG A 292 13.06 -11.08 -4.86
C ARG A 292 13.57 -10.78 -3.46
N TYR A 293 14.89 -10.69 -3.33
CA TYR A 293 15.53 -10.09 -2.17
C TYR A 293 15.59 -8.57 -2.35
N THR A 294 15.05 -7.86 -1.36
CA THR A 294 15.10 -6.39 -1.23
C THR A 294 16.26 -6.02 -0.33
N ASN A 295 17.01 -4.97 -0.64
CA ASN A 295 18.29 -4.64 0.00
C ASN A 295 18.19 -3.43 0.93
N LEU A 296 17.49 -3.59 2.04
CA LEU A 296 17.40 -2.58 3.09
C LEU A 296 18.45 -2.86 4.17
N ASP A 297 19.44 -1.99 4.33
CA ASP A 297 20.44 -2.03 5.40
C ASP A 297 20.21 -0.82 6.31
N ALA A 298 19.37 -1.02 7.33
CA ALA A 298 19.07 -0.01 8.36
C ALA A 298 20.12 0.03 9.48
N GLY A 299 21.22 -0.73 9.37
CA GLY A 299 22.24 -0.83 10.42
C GLY A 299 21.83 -1.73 11.61
N ASP A 300 20.75 -2.49 11.48
CA ASP A 300 20.21 -3.43 12.48
C ASP A 300 20.77 -4.87 12.33
N GLY A 301 21.56 -5.11 11.28
CA GLY A 301 22.19 -6.40 10.99
C GLY A 301 21.46 -7.24 9.94
N ASP A 302 20.19 -6.93 9.67
CA ASP A 302 19.42 -7.53 8.59
C ASP A 302 19.53 -6.66 7.35
N LYS A 303 20.22 -7.18 6.33
CA LYS A 303 20.55 -6.40 5.12
C LYS A 303 19.60 -6.65 3.95
N GLN A 304 18.82 -7.72 4.05
CA GLN A 304 17.98 -8.18 2.98
C GLN A 304 16.76 -8.94 3.51
N PHE A 305 15.61 -8.75 2.88
CA PHE A 305 14.39 -9.52 3.14
C PHE A 305 13.69 -9.89 1.82
N LEU A 306 12.81 -10.89 1.88
CA LEU A 306 12.03 -11.32 0.71
C LEU A 306 10.78 -10.45 0.56
N SER A 307 10.48 -10.04 -0.66
CA SER A 307 9.27 -9.27 -0.96
C SER A 307 8.60 -9.77 -2.22
N ASP A 308 7.40 -10.33 -2.08
CA ASP A 308 6.54 -10.65 -3.22
C ASP A 308 5.82 -9.41 -3.76
N LEU A 309 5.85 -8.27 -3.04
CA LEU A 309 5.38 -6.97 -3.55
C LEU A 309 6.11 -6.62 -4.85
N TYR A 310 7.36 -7.04 -5.01
CA TYR A 310 8.13 -6.88 -6.24
C TYR A 310 7.39 -7.41 -7.49
N PHE A 311 6.67 -8.53 -7.37
CA PHE A 311 5.97 -9.13 -8.51
C PHE A 311 4.60 -8.49 -8.76
N SER A 312 4.09 -7.68 -7.83
CA SER A 312 2.83 -6.95 -8.00
C SER A 312 2.99 -5.47 -8.34
N ASP A 313 4.12 -4.86 -7.99
CA ASP A 313 4.46 -3.47 -8.29
C ASP A 313 5.06 -3.38 -9.69
N ILE A 314 4.22 -3.31 -10.73
CA ILE A 314 4.62 -3.51 -12.13
C ILE A 314 4.96 -2.19 -12.81
N TYR A 315 4.20 -1.14 -12.54
CA TYR A 315 4.36 0.17 -13.15
C TYR A 315 4.75 1.21 -12.11
N LYS A 316 5.46 2.23 -12.55
CA LYS A 316 5.65 3.48 -11.83
C LYS A 316 5.22 4.65 -12.69
N TYR A 317 4.89 5.75 -12.05
CA TYR A 317 4.61 7.00 -12.75
C TYR A 317 5.88 7.81 -12.96
N GLU A 318 6.25 8.09 -14.21
CA GLU A 318 7.43 8.89 -14.54
C GLU A 318 7.12 9.84 -15.69
N ASP A 319 7.34 11.14 -15.49
CA ASP A 319 7.20 12.21 -16.50
C ASP A 319 5.91 12.21 -17.33
N GLY A 320 4.79 11.75 -16.74
CA GLY A 320 3.50 11.72 -17.40
C GLY A 320 3.13 10.37 -18.01
N GLU A 321 3.97 9.36 -17.88
CA GLU A 321 3.80 8.04 -18.48
C GLU A 321 3.87 6.92 -17.43
N LEU A 322 3.26 5.79 -17.77
CA LEU A 322 3.46 4.53 -17.04
C LEU A 322 4.68 3.82 -17.61
N VAL A 323 5.67 3.59 -16.76
CA VAL A 323 6.90 2.86 -17.12
C VAL A 323 7.07 1.66 -16.20
N PHE A 324 7.85 0.67 -16.63
CA PHE A 324 8.09 -0.52 -15.82
C PHE A 324 8.89 -0.18 -14.55
N GLU A 325 8.41 -0.63 -13.40
CA GLU A 325 9.07 -0.49 -12.11
C GLU A 325 9.97 -1.71 -11.89
N ASP A 326 11.28 -1.55 -11.99
CA ASP A 326 12.23 -2.66 -11.96
C ASP A 326 12.90 -2.88 -10.59
N TRP A 327 12.62 -1.98 -9.64
CA TRP A 327 13.23 -1.86 -8.30
C TRP A 327 14.74 -1.63 -8.30
N ASP A 328 15.33 -1.13 -9.38
CA ASP A 328 16.77 -0.82 -9.48
C ASP A 328 16.96 0.55 -10.13
N GLY A 329 16.53 1.59 -9.41
CA GLY A 329 16.41 2.95 -9.94
C GLY A 329 17.75 3.58 -10.34
N ASN A 330 18.87 3.04 -9.84
CA ASN A 330 20.21 3.48 -10.22
C ASN A 330 20.94 2.51 -11.19
N GLY A 331 20.31 1.38 -11.55
CA GLY A 331 20.81 0.42 -12.53
C GLY A 331 22.04 -0.36 -12.09
N ASN A 332 22.29 -0.52 -10.78
CA ASN A 332 23.47 -1.20 -10.25
C ASN A 332 23.24 -2.72 -10.01
N GLY A 333 22.02 -3.21 -10.21
CA GLY A 333 21.62 -4.60 -10.01
C GLY A 333 21.31 -4.97 -8.55
N ILE A 334 21.17 -3.98 -7.66
CA ILE A 334 20.80 -4.15 -6.26
C ILE A 334 19.36 -3.68 -6.11
N PHE A 335 18.45 -4.63 -5.96
CA PHE A 335 17.03 -4.34 -5.97
C PHE A 335 16.52 -3.82 -4.63
N GLY A 336 15.75 -2.73 -4.67
CA GLY A 336 15.18 -2.05 -3.51
C GLY A 336 16.26 -1.69 -2.49
N GLU A 337 17.34 -1.10 -2.99
CA GLU A 337 18.48 -0.63 -2.21
C GLU A 337 18.06 0.50 -1.28
N TRP A 338 18.34 0.36 0.01
CA TRP A 338 18.29 1.47 0.96
C TRP A 338 19.42 1.32 1.97
N ASN A 339 20.44 2.17 1.83
CA ASN A 339 21.56 2.27 2.76
C ASN A 339 22.17 3.68 2.73
N TYR A 340 23.24 3.91 3.50
CA TYR A 340 23.89 5.22 3.58
C TYR A 340 24.57 5.71 2.28
N LYS A 341 24.74 4.84 1.26
CA LYS A 341 25.37 5.14 -0.04
C LYS A 341 24.40 5.14 -1.22
N GLY A 342 23.29 4.42 -1.12
CA GLY A 342 22.37 4.18 -2.22
C GLY A 342 20.94 4.07 -1.73
N LYS A 343 20.02 4.61 -2.52
CA LYS A 343 18.59 4.58 -2.27
C LYS A 343 17.82 4.48 -3.58
N ASP A 344 17.00 3.45 -3.69
CA ASP A 344 15.97 3.35 -4.71
C ASP A 344 14.70 4.06 -4.23
N THR A 345 14.03 4.72 -5.17
CA THR A 345 12.69 5.26 -4.97
C THR A 345 11.76 4.39 -5.79
N LEU A 346 10.87 3.71 -5.09
CA LEU A 346 9.97 2.70 -5.64
C LEU A 346 8.55 3.25 -5.64
N ASP A 347 7.73 2.85 -6.60
CA ASP A 347 6.29 3.19 -6.64
C ASP A 347 5.52 2.56 -5.47
N MET A 348 5.69 1.24 -5.26
CA MET A 348 5.11 0.46 -4.15
C MET A 348 3.58 0.34 -4.16
N TYR A 349 2.93 0.64 -5.29
CA TYR A 349 1.49 0.47 -5.47
C TYR A 349 1.23 -0.79 -6.30
N PRO A 350 0.57 -1.83 -5.73
CA PRO A 350 0.31 -3.06 -6.48
C PRO A 350 -0.60 -2.84 -7.71
N ASP A 351 -0.16 -3.34 -8.86
CA ASP A 351 -0.88 -3.42 -10.13
C ASP A 351 -1.57 -4.77 -10.35
N VAL A 352 -1.39 -5.71 -9.43
CA VAL A 352 -2.07 -7.01 -9.47
C VAL A 352 -2.18 -7.57 -8.06
N TYR A 353 -3.28 -8.24 -7.75
CA TYR A 353 -3.43 -8.92 -6.47
C TYR A 353 -2.54 -10.16 -6.45
N ILE A 354 -1.61 -10.23 -5.51
CA ILE A 354 -0.64 -11.32 -5.45
C ILE A 354 -0.76 -12.14 -4.17
N GLY A 355 -0.59 -13.46 -4.32
CA GLY A 355 -0.42 -14.39 -3.21
C GLY A 355 0.58 -15.48 -3.55
N ARG A 356 1.15 -16.11 -2.51
CA ARG A 356 2.08 -17.24 -2.68
C ARG A 356 1.66 -18.46 -1.87
N LEU A 357 1.53 -19.61 -2.55
CA LEU A 357 1.53 -20.92 -1.91
C LEU A 357 2.97 -21.38 -1.74
N ALA A 358 3.59 -21.06 -0.60
CA ALA A 358 5.00 -21.31 -0.30
C ALA A 358 5.31 -22.78 0.03
N CYS A 359 4.76 -23.72 -0.74
CA CYS A 359 4.92 -25.15 -0.55
C CYS A 359 6.33 -25.61 -0.97
N ARG A 360 6.95 -26.42 -0.12
CA ARG A 360 8.32 -26.93 -0.33
C ARG A 360 8.33 -28.30 -0.99
N THR A 361 7.18 -28.98 -0.99
CA THR A 361 6.99 -30.33 -1.54
C THR A 361 5.60 -30.48 -2.14
N LEU A 362 5.45 -31.49 -3.00
CA LEU A 362 4.14 -31.91 -3.53
C LEU A 362 3.13 -32.25 -2.43
N GLN A 363 3.56 -32.90 -1.35
CA GLN A 363 2.66 -33.26 -0.25
C GLN A 363 2.09 -32.02 0.46
N GLU A 364 2.94 -31.02 0.72
CA GLU A 364 2.49 -29.75 1.29
C GLU A 364 1.51 -29.03 0.35
N LEU A 365 1.79 -29.05 -0.96
CA LEU A 365 0.93 -28.47 -1.97
C LEU A 365 -0.45 -29.15 -2.02
N THR A 366 -0.49 -30.49 -2.06
CA THR A 366 -1.74 -31.25 -2.02
C THR A 366 -2.59 -30.88 -0.80
N ILE A 367 -1.97 -30.76 0.37
CA ILE A 367 -2.68 -30.39 1.61
C ILE A 367 -3.24 -28.96 1.50
N VAL A 368 -2.45 -28.00 1.02
CA VAL A 368 -2.89 -26.60 0.88
C VAL A 368 -4.00 -26.46 -0.15
N VAL A 369 -3.85 -27.05 -1.33
CA VAL A 369 -4.90 -27.07 -2.36
C VAL A 369 -6.18 -27.67 -1.80
N GLN A 370 -6.10 -28.84 -1.14
CA GLN A 370 -7.29 -29.46 -0.54
C GLN A 370 -7.97 -28.56 0.50
N LYS A 371 -7.19 -27.85 1.34
CA LYS A 371 -7.77 -26.91 2.32
C LYS A 371 -8.50 -25.75 1.63
N ILE A 372 -7.93 -25.19 0.56
CA ILE A 372 -8.57 -24.11 -0.22
C ILE A 372 -9.89 -24.63 -0.81
N LEU A 373 -9.86 -25.78 -1.47
CA LEU A 373 -11.05 -26.38 -2.09
C LEU A 373 -12.17 -26.65 -1.06
N VAL A 374 -11.81 -27.13 0.14
CA VAL A 374 -12.77 -27.36 1.23
C VAL A 374 -13.31 -26.03 1.74
N TYR A 375 -12.44 -25.06 2.04
CA TYR A 375 -12.82 -23.76 2.55
C TYR A 375 -13.82 -23.06 1.62
N GLU A 376 -13.50 -22.97 0.33
CA GLU A 376 -14.37 -22.31 -0.65
C GLU A 376 -15.69 -23.06 -0.92
N ALA A 377 -15.76 -24.34 -0.58
CA ALA A 377 -16.99 -25.12 -0.71
C ALA A 377 -17.88 -25.04 0.55
N THR A 378 -17.30 -24.94 1.75
CA THR A 378 -18.04 -25.18 3.00
C THR A 378 -18.04 -24.01 3.98
N ALA A 379 -17.14 -23.03 3.86
CA ALA A 379 -16.98 -21.99 4.88
C ALA A 379 -18.25 -21.16 5.11
N HIS A 380 -19.02 -20.86 4.05
CA HIS A 380 -20.26 -20.09 4.16
C HIS A 380 -21.35 -20.74 5.04
N GLU A 381 -21.29 -22.06 5.25
CA GLU A 381 -22.17 -22.80 6.16
C GLU A 381 -21.50 -23.09 7.51
N GLY A 382 -20.19 -22.84 7.62
CA GLY A 382 -19.39 -23.17 8.78
C GLY A 382 -19.68 -22.24 9.95
N THR A 383 -20.11 -22.80 11.08
CA THR A 383 -20.30 -22.03 12.32
C THR A 383 -19.00 -21.41 12.85
N TRP A 384 -17.85 -21.97 12.48
CA TRP A 384 -16.51 -21.47 12.78
C TRP A 384 -16.11 -20.25 11.94
N SER A 385 -16.77 -20.00 10.80
CA SER A 385 -16.37 -18.92 9.86
C SER A 385 -16.54 -17.51 10.42
N LYS A 386 -17.30 -17.35 11.51
CA LYS A 386 -17.50 -16.09 12.23
C LYS A 386 -16.70 -16.03 13.54
N LYS A 387 -15.85 -17.01 13.81
CA LYS A 387 -15.01 -17.04 14.99
C LYS A 387 -13.59 -16.66 14.65
N TYR A 388 -12.92 -15.98 15.58
CA TYR A 388 -11.50 -15.68 15.47
C TYR A 388 -10.85 -15.64 16.85
N VAL A 389 -9.54 -15.91 16.89
CA VAL A 389 -8.74 -15.85 18.12
C VAL A 389 -7.97 -14.53 18.12
N GLY A 390 -8.21 -13.69 19.13
CA GLY A 390 -7.49 -12.44 19.32
C GLY A 390 -6.35 -12.63 20.31
N ILE A 391 -5.10 -12.55 19.86
CA ILE A 391 -3.92 -12.80 20.72
C ILE A 391 -3.23 -11.46 20.97
N GLY A 392 -3.17 -11.04 22.23
CA GLY A 392 -2.61 -9.74 22.62
C GLY A 392 -1.75 -9.86 23.87
N GLY A 393 -0.71 -9.05 23.94
CA GLY A 393 0.10 -8.90 25.15
C GLY A 393 0.68 -7.50 25.27
N ASP A 394 1.68 -7.36 26.13
CA ASP A 394 2.46 -6.15 26.33
C ASP A 394 3.73 -6.20 25.46
N THR A 395 3.66 -5.64 24.25
CA THR A 395 4.80 -5.60 23.31
C THR A 395 5.84 -4.59 23.78
N PHE A 396 5.40 -3.50 24.42
CA PHE A 396 6.26 -2.40 24.89
C PHE A 396 6.09 -2.13 26.40
N PRO A 397 6.63 -3.02 27.25
CA PRO A 397 6.43 -2.93 28.69
C PRO A 397 7.06 -1.67 29.29
N GLY A 398 6.35 -1.05 30.24
CA GLY A 398 6.84 0.11 30.99
C GLY A 398 5.96 1.37 30.88
N ASP A 399 4.86 1.31 30.13
CA ASP A 399 3.78 2.27 30.20
C ASP A 399 2.55 1.67 30.92
N GLN A 400 1.38 2.31 30.76
CA GLN A 400 0.14 1.89 31.41
C GLN A 400 -0.74 0.99 30.52
N TRP A 401 -0.29 0.66 29.31
CA TRP A 401 -1.06 0.02 28.26
C TRP A 401 -0.52 -1.37 27.94
N TYR A 402 -1.40 -2.26 27.50
CA TYR A 402 -1.04 -3.54 26.89
C TYR A 402 -1.33 -3.41 25.40
N ASP A 403 -0.39 -2.87 24.63
CA ASP A 403 -0.62 -2.39 23.25
C ASP A 403 -1.20 -3.46 22.30
N GLY A 404 -0.79 -4.72 22.47
CA GLY A 404 -1.35 -5.84 21.72
C GLY A 404 -2.79 -6.14 22.13
N GLU A 405 -3.12 -6.04 23.41
CA GLU A 405 -4.49 -6.25 23.93
C GLU A 405 -5.43 -5.12 23.53
N GLU A 406 -4.95 -3.87 23.52
CA GLU A 406 -5.69 -2.71 22.99
C GLU A 406 -5.99 -2.87 21.49
N SER A 407 -5.01 -3.36 20.72
CA SER A 407 -5.19 -3.66 19.29
C SER A 407 -6.28 -4.71 19.06
N VAL A 408 -6.27 -5.81 19.81
CA VAL A 408 -7.30 -6.85 19.75
C VAL A 408 -8.67 -6.29 20.17
N SER A 409 -8.71 -5.52 21.26
CA SER A 409 -9.94 -4.89 21.76
C SER A 409 -10.55 -3.96 20.70
N LYS A 410 -9.72 -3.24 19.95
CA LYS A 410 -10.18 -2.40 18.85
C LYS A 410 -10.74 -3.21 17.68
N VAL A 411 -10.11 -4.34 17.34
CA VAL A 411 -10.63 -5.28 16.33
C VAL A 411 -11.99 -5.82 16.75
N MET A 412 -12.17 -6.18 18.03
CA MET A 412 -13.46 -6.60 18.58
C MET A 412 -14.53 -5.53 18.41
N GLU A 413 -14.22 -4.27 18.74
CA GLU A 413 -15.17 -3.15 18.56
C GLU A 413 -15.68 -3.04 17.11
N TYR A 414 -14.82 -3.30 16.11
CA TYR A 414 -15.20 -3.27 14.71
C TYR A 414 -15.98 -4.51 14.25
N LEU A 415 -15.66 -5.70 14.76
CA LEU A 415 -16.19 -6.96 14.28
C LEU A 415 -17.42 -7.46 15.06
N ASP A 416 -17.57 -7.10 16.34
CA ASP A 416 -18.73 -7.46 17.17
C ASP A 416 -20.07 -7.03 16.52
N PRO A 417 -20.23 -5.80 15.99
CA PRO A 417 -21.47 -5.39 15.33
C PRO A 417 -21.77 -6.16 14.03
N LEU A 418 -20.75 -6.78 13.43
CA LEU A 418 -20.87 -7.64 12.25
C LEU A 418 -21.21 -9.10 12.61
N GLY A 419 -21.28 -9.40 13.91
CA GLY A 419 -21.63 -10.71 14.47
C GLY A 419 -20.49 -11.73 14.43
N TYR A 420 -19.24 -11.26 14.46
CA TYR A 420 -18.08 -12.13 14.70
C TYR A 420 -17.89 -12.34 16.20
N GLU A 421 -17.38 -13.51 16.58
CA GLU A 421 -17.10 -13.90 17.95
C GLU A 421 -15.59 -14.02 18.15
N CYS A 422 -15.06 -13.27 19.11
CA CYS A 422 -13.65 -13.32 19.48
C CYS A 422 -13.42 -14.24 20.67
N THR A 423 -12.41 -15.10 20.59
CA THR A 423 -11.75 -15.70 21.76
C THR A 423 -10.48 -14.89 22.07
N PRO A 424 -10.54 -13.91 23.00
CA PRO A 424 -9.35 -13.16 23.39
C PRO A 424 -8.43 -14.02 24.25
N LEU A 425 -7.14 -13.99 23.94
CA LEU A 425 -6.05 -14.57 24.70
C LEU A 425 -5.08 -13.45 25.06
N PHE A 426 -5.15 -13.01 26.31
CA PHE A 426 -4.45 -11.87 26.88
C PHE A 426 -3.46 -12.28 27.96
N THR A 427 -2.33 -11.59 27.98
CA THR A 427 -1.29 -11.81 28.99
C THR A 427 -1.69 -11.24 30.34
N SER A 428 -2.44 -10.13 30.36
CA SER A 428 -2.82 -9.40 31.57
C SER A 428 -3.75 -10.18 32.49
N ASP A 429 -4.61 -11.03 31.94
CA ASP A 429 -5.59 -11.84 32.68
C ASP A 429 -5.20 -13.32 32.80
N GLY A 430 -4.08 -13.72 32.18
CA GLY A 430 -3.54 -15.08 32.20
C GLY A 430 -4.24 -16.07 31.27
N SER A 431 -5.13 -15.61 30.37
CA SER A 431 -5.70 -16.45 29.31
C SER A 431 -4.68 -16.81 28.22
N LEU A 432 -3.63 -16.01 28.05
CA LEU A 432 -2.43 -16.35 27.29
C LEU A 432 -1.24 -16.62 28.22
N SER A 433 -0.99 -17.90 28.50
CA SER A 433 0.12 -18.34 29.37
C SER A 433 1.15 -19.20 28.62
N SER A 434 0.73 -19.85 27.53
CA SER A 434 1.56 -20.75 26.75
C SER A 434 1.06 -20.87 25.32
N GLY A 435 1.87 -21.46 24.44
CA GLY A 435 1.42 -21.83 23.10
C GLY A 435 0.30 -22.88 23.08
N GLY A 436 0.07 -23.60 24.18
CA GLY A 436 -1.06 -24.53 24.31
C GLY A 436 -2.40 -23.83 24.24
N ASP A 437 -2.52 -22.66 24.89
CA ASP A 437 -3.76 -21.87 24.93
C ASP A 437 -4.18 -21.43 23.52
N ILE A 438 -3.20 -21.06 22.68
CA ILE A 438 -3.41 -20.72 21.27
C ILE A 438 -3.90 -21.94 20.48
N ILE A 439 -3.25 -23.09 20.66
CA ILE A 439 -3.60 -24.34 19.96
C ILE A 439 -5.03 -24.77 20.33
N ASP A 440 -5.36 -24.72 21.62
CA ASP A 440 -6.68 -25.09 22.13
C ASP A 440 -7.76 -24.16 21.57
N ALA A 441 -7.55 -22.84 21.59
CA ALA A 441 -8.49 -21.88 21.02
C ALA A 441 -8.72 -22.07 19.51
N ILE A 442 -7.66 -22.32 18.73
CA ILE A 442 -7.78 -22.58 17.28
C ILE A 442 -8.52 -23.90 17.02
N ASN A 443 -8.35 -24.91 17.87
CA ASN A 443 -9.00 -26.21 17.72
C ASN A 443 -10.52 -26.19 18.00
N GLU A 444 -11.03 -25.15 18.67
CA GLU A 444 -12.47 -24.98 18.93
C GLU A 444 -13.28 -24.53 17.71
N GLY A 445 -12.59 -24.20 16.61
CA GLY A 445 -13.18 -23.86 15.31
C GLY A 445 -13.26 -22.37 15.11
#